data_AF-A0A953QRZ0-F1
#
_entry.id   AF-A0A953QRZ0-F1
#
_cell.length_a   1.000
_cell.length_b   1.000
_cell.length_c   1.000
_cell.angle_alpha   90.00
_cell.angle_beta   90.00
_cell.angle_gamma   90.00
#
_symmetry.space_group_name_H-M   'P 1'
#
loop_
_entity.id
_entity.type
_entity.pdbx_description
1 polymer ?
#
loop_
_entity_poly.entity_id
_entity_poly.type
_entity_poly.pdbx_seq_one_letter_code
_entity_poly.pdbx_strand_id
1 'polypeptide(L)'
;MLPALAGRPLRVELRRSLGPHLAATSIPRRVILLDSEVLRRRGEFERILVHEIFHFTWTRLANATRRDWEIVLHAELDRRARGELGWSAEWRKLKLTRRDPVDRSPAWRRYVCESFCDTAAWLYAGLGEHDEFSLAARFRDVRKRWFERTFPATGPVPI
;
A
#
# COMPACT_ATOMS: atom_id res chain seq x y z
N MET A 1 9.55 -10.96 4.50
CA MET A 1 8.52 -11.82 5.16
C MET A 1 7.56 -10.89 5.89
N LEU A 2 6.25 -11.16 5.81
CA LEU A 2 5.24 -10.36 6.50
C LEU A 2 5.43 -10.44 8.02
N PRO A 3 5.50 -9.31 8.75
CA PRO A 3 5.60 -9.33 10.21
C PRO A 3 4.33 -9.90 10.86
N ALA A 4 4.43 -10.28 12.14
CA ALA A 4 3.26 -10.68 12.91
C ALA A 4 2.21 -9.55 12.91
N LEU A 5 0.93 -9.90 12.71
CA LEU A 5 -0.17 -8.95 12.75
C LEU A 5 -0.80 -8.94 14.14
N ALA A 6 -1.14 -7.76 14.68
CA ALA A 6 -1.84 -7.61 15.95
C ALA A 6 -3.20 -6.93 15.78
N GLY A 7 -4.25 -7.55 16.31
CA GLY A 7 -5.61 -7.01 16.29
C GLY A 7 -6.65 -8.10 16.15
N ARG A 8 -7.89 -7.70 15.87
CA ARG A 8 -8.97 -8.64 15.59
C ARG A 8 -8.69 -9.40 14.28
N PRO A 9 -9.19 -10.63 14.11
CA PRO A 9 -9.07 -11.33 12.83
C PRO A 9 -9.68 -10.54 11.67
N LEU A 10 -9.14 -10.77 10.46
CA LEU A 10 -9.71 -10.35 9.18
C LEU A 10 -10.29 -11.57 8.49
N ARG A 11 -11.47 -11.42 7.89
CA ARG A 11 -12.05 -12.47 7.05
C ARG A 11 -11.58 -12.24 5.62
N VAL A 12 -10.93 -13.23 5.02
CA VAL A 12 -10.52 -13.20 3.61
C VAL A 12 -11.41 -14.15 2.83
N GLU A 13 -12.04 -13.67 1.77
CA GLU A 13 -12.94 -14.47 0.94
C GLU A 13 -12.53 -14.40 -0.53
N LEU A 14 -12.37 -15.57 -1.15
CA LEU A 14 -12.25 -15.67 -2.59
C LEU A 14 -13.64 -15.66 -3.22
N ARG A 15 -13.81 -14.87 -4.28
CA ARG A 15 -15.02 -14.77 -5.09
C ARG A 15 -14.70 -15.17 -6.51
N ARG A 16 -15.68 -15.78 -7.19
CA ARG A 16 -15.52 -16.16 -8.60
C ARG A 16 -15.25 -14.94 -9.49
N SER A 17 -15.93 -13.83 -9.22
CA SER A 17 -15.63 -12.55 -9.84
C SER A 17 -16.05 -11.39 -8.94
N LEU A 18 -15.27 -10.31 -8.96
CA LEU A 18 -15.58 -8.99 -8.39
C LEU A 18 -15.80 -7.93 -9.50
N GLY A 19 -16.06 -8.38 -10.74
CA GLY A 19 -16.21 -7.50 -11.90
C GLY A 19 -14.85 -6.95 -12.37
N PRO A 20 -14.69 -5.63 -12.56
CA PRO A 20 -13.44 -5.05 -13.05
C PRO A 20 -12.34 -4.93 -11.98
N HIS A 21 -12.60 -5.37 -10.75
CA HIS A 21 -11.69 -5.24 -9.62
C HIS A 21 -11.10 -6.59 -9.24
N LEU A 22 -9.81 -6.65 -8.91
CA LEU A 22 -9.18 -7.87 -8.39
C LEU A 22 -9.36 -8.05 -6.89
N ALA A 23 -9.67 -6.97 -6.17
CA ALA A 23 -9.89 -6.99 -4.74
C ALA A 23 -10.81 -5.86 -4.27
N ALA A 24 -11.37 -6.04 -3.08
CA ALA A 24 -12.06 -4.99 -2.35
C ALA A 24 -11.93 -5.20 -0.83
N THR A 25 -11.67 -4.12 -0.10
CA THR A 25 -11.61 -4.12 1.37
C THR A 25 -12.77 -3.37 2.00
N SER A 26 -13.38 -3.98 3.01
CA SER A 26 -14.35 -3.33 3.90
C SER A 26 -13.77 -3.21 5.30
N ILE A 27 -13.26 -2.01 5.64
CA ILE A 27 -12.70 -1.71 6.96
C ILE A 27 -13.72 -1.97 8.09
N PRO A 28 -14.98 -1.50 8.02
CA PRO A 28 -15.95 -1.69 9.11
C PRO A 28 -16.33 -3.17 9.31
N ARG A 29 -16.44 -3.93 8.21
CA ARG A 29 -16.81 -5.35 8.27
C ARG A 29 -15.62 -6.27 8.53
N ARG A 30 -14.38 -5.75 8.45
CA ARG A 30 -13.14 -6.54 8.54
C ARG A 30 -13.07 -7.67 7.54
N VAL A 31 -13.48 -7.38 6.31
CA VAL A 31 -13.49 -8.34 5.20
C VAL A 31 -12.60 -7.85 4.07
N ILE A 32 -11.79 -8.76 3.53
CA ILE A 32 -11.08 -8.64 2.26
C ILE A 32 -11.74 -9.61 1.29
N LEU A 33 -12.18 -9.10 0.14
CA LEU A 33 -12.65 -9.90 -0.97
C LEU A 33 -11.56 -9.93 -2.04
N LEU A 34 -11.26 -11.12 -2.54
CA LEU A 34 -10.31 -11.32 -3.64
C LEU A 34 -11.03 -12.00 -4.80
N ASP A 35 -10.80 -11.51 -6.02
CA ASP A 35 -11.23 -12.18 -7.23
C ASP A 35 -10.36 -13.43 -7.44
N SER A 36 -10.96 -14.56 -7.82
CA SER A 36 -10.23 -15.80 -8.13
C SER A 36 -9.17 -15.64 -9.23
N GLU A 37 -9.27 -14.59 -10.07
CA GLU A 37 -8.26 -14.26 -11.06
C GLU A 37 -6.86 -14.02 -10.46
N VAL A 38 -6.77 -13.54 -9.22
CA VAL A 38 -5.47 -13.33 -8.54
C VAL A 38 -4.67 -14.62 -8.33
N LEU A 39 -5.32 -15.79 -8.44
CA LEU A 39 -4.66 -17.09 -8.33
C LEU A 39 -4.03 -17.55 -9.64
N ARG A 40 -4.32 -16.89 -10.78
CA ARG A 40 -3.86 -17.33 -12.11
C ARG A 40 -2.41 -16.98 -12.36
N ARG A 41 -1.90 -15.93 -11.74
CA ARG A 41 -0.51 -15.48 -11.86
C ARG A 41 0.17 -15.55 -10.50
N ARG A 42 1.30 -16.24 -10.46
CA ARG A 42 2.13 -16.37 -9.26
C ARG A 42 2.48 -14.98 -8.71
N GLY A 43 2.28 -14.80 -7.40
CA GLY A 43 2.62 -13.55 -6.71
C GLY A 43 1.51 -12.51 -6.66
N GLU A 44 0.50 -12.59 -7.54
CA GLU A 44 -0.61 -11.62 -7.53
C GLU A 44 -1.45 -11.76 -6.26
N PHE A 45 -1.77 -13.00 -5.85
CA PHE A 45 -2.47 -13.26 -4.60
C PHE A 45 -1.74 -12.65 -3.40
N GLU A 46 -0.45 -12.93 -3.23
CA GLU A 46 0.33 -12.44 -2.10
C GLU A 46 0.44 -10.91 -2.10
N ARG A 47 0.72 -10.32 -3.26
CA ARG A 47 0.85 -8.87 -3.43
C ARG A 47 -0.45 -8.15 -3.10
N ILE A 48 -1.55 -8.61 -3.69
CA ILE A 48 -2.87 -8.01 -3.49
C ILE A 48 -3.34 -8.23 -2.06
N LEU A 49 -3.18 -9.44 -1.49
CA LEU A 49 -3.57 -9.69 -0.12
C LEU A 49 -2.81 -8.80 0.88
N VAL A 50 -1.49 -8.66 0.72
CA VAL A 50 -0.69 -7.79 1.59
C VAL A 50 -1.10 -6.32 1.42
N HIS A 51 -1.34 -5.87 0.19
CA HIS A 51 -1.88 -4.53 -0.08
C HIS A 51 -3.17 -4.28 0.73
N GLU A 52 -4.15 -5.19 0.61
CA GLU A 52 -5.44 -5.07 1.27
C GLU A 52 -5.34 -5.15 2.81
N ILE A 53 -4.43 -5.97 3.35
CA ILE A 53 -4.14 -6.00 4.79
C ILE A 53 -3.65 -4.63 5.28
N PHE A 54 -2.77 -3.97 4.51
CA PHE A 54 -2.19 -2.71 4.93
C PHE A 54 -3.17 -1.52 4.85
N HIS A 55 -4.31 -1.65 4.16
CA HIS A 55 -5.42 -0.70 4.36
C HIS A 55 -5.93 -0.72 5.80
N PHE A 56 -6.01 -1.88 6.46
CA PHE A 56 -6.37 -1.95 7.88
C PHE A 56 -5.31 -1.29 8.76
N THR A 57 -4.04 -1.58 8.51
CA THR A 57 -2.92 -0.93 9.20
C THR A 57 -2.96 0.58 9.06
N TRP A 58 -3.16 1.10 7.84
CA TRP A 58 -3.27 2.52 7.58
C TRP A 58 -4.32 3.18 8.49
N THR A 59 -5.50 2.56 8.65
CA THR A 59 -6.56 3.10 9.52
C THR A 59 -6.21 3.14 11.01
N ARG A 60 -5.22 2.35 11.45
CA ARG A 60 -4.75 2.30 12.85
C ARG A 60 -3.54 3.19 13.13
N LEU A 61 -2.89 3.73 12.10
CA LEU A 61 -1.79 4.67 12.31
C LEU A 61 -2.26 5.99 12.92
N ALA A 62 -1.47 6.50 13.84
CA ALA A 62 -1.63 7.85 14.36
C ALA A 62 -1.50 8.87 13.23
N ASN A 63 -2.20 10.00 13.36
CA ASN A 63 -2.15 11.07 12.35
C ASN A 63 -0.74 11.64 12.16
N ALA A 64 0.10 11.65 13.20
CA ALA A 64 1.50 12.04 13.11
C ALA A 64 2.28 11.10 12.18
N THR A 65 2.17 9.78 12.36
CA THR A 65 2.81 8.78 11.50
C THR A 65 2.35 8.90 10.05
N ARG A 66 1.05 9.14 9.80
CA ARG A 66 0.56 9.38 8.43
C ARG A 66 1.17 10.63 7.81
N ARG A 67 1.33 11.72 8.58
CA ARG A 67 2.00 12.94 8.11
C ARG A 67 3.48 12.71 7.84
N ASP A 68 4.16 11.90 8.66
CA ASP A 68 5.56 11.53 8.43
C ASP A 68 5.72 10.76 7.10
N TRP A 69 4.75 9.93 6.75
CA TRP A 69 4.70 9.29 5.42
C TRP A 69 4.45 10.31 4.30
N GLU A 70 3.54 11.27 4.50
CA GLU A 70 3.31 12.36 3.54
C GLU A 70 4.62 13.15 3.26
N ILE A 71 5.46 13.40 4.27
CA ILE A 71 6.76 14.07 4.09
C ILE A 71 7.68 13.31 3.13
N VAL A 72 7.72 11.96 3.24
CA VAL A 72 8.48 11.12 2.29
C VAL A 72 7.99 11.34 0.87
N LEU A 73 6.67 11.32 0.67
CA LEU A 73 6.07 11.46 -0.66
C LEU A 73 6.22 12.88 -1.22
N HIS A 74 6.15 13.92 -0.39
CA HIS A 74 6.47 15.29 -0.81
C HIS A 74 7.91 15.38 -1.34
N ALA A 75 8.86 14.86 -0.57
CA ALA A 75 10.27 14.84 -0.93
C ALA A 75 10.56 14.06 -2.24
N GLU A 76 9.76 13.04 -2.54
CA GLU A 76 9.80 12.31 -3.81
C GLU A 76 9.22 13.11 -4.97
N LEU A 77 8.07 13.77 -4.78
CA LEU A 77 7.45 14.63 -5.80
C LEU A 77 8.32 15.83 -6.16
N ASP A 78 8.94 16.48 -5.18
CA ASP A 78 9.88 17.59 -5.39
C ASP A 78 11.08 17.16 -6.23
N ARG A 79 11.56 15.93 -6.02
CA ARG A 79 12.63 15.29 -6.81
C ARG A 79 12.12 14.63 -8.09
N ARG A 80 10.87 14.83 -8.45
CA ARG A 80 10.21 14.31 -9.66
C ARG A 80 10.33 12.79 -9.79
N ALA A 81 10.13 12.06 -8.69
CA ALA A 81 10.13 10.61 -8.68
C ALA A 81 9.11 10.03 -9.68
N ARG A 82 9.59 9.23 -10.63
CA ARG A 82 8.75 8.50 -11.60
C ARG A 82 8.48 7.08 -11.11
N GLY A 83 7.37 6.51 -11.59
CA GLY A 83 6.90 5.18 -11.20
C GLY A 83 6.38 5.14 -9.76
N GLU A 84 5.91 3.96 -9.36
CA GLU A 84 5.41 3.60 -8.04
C GLU A 84 5.71 2.12 -7.74
N LEU A 85 5.23 1.62 -6.60
CA LEU A 85 5.35 0.23 -6.16
C LEU A 85 4.05 -0.57 -6.34
N GLY A 86 3.12 -0.03 -7.13
CA GLY A 86 1.83 -0.63 -7.42
C GLY A 86 1.02 0.27 -8.35
N TRP A 87 0.14 -0.33 -9.15
CA TRP A 87 -0.72 0.41 -10.05
C TRP A 87 -1.71 1.29 -9.26
N SER A 88 -2.22 0.86 -8.11
CA SER A 88 -3.24 1.67 -7.39
C SER A 88 -2.69 3.04 -6.96
N ALA A 89 -1.43 3.11 -6.53
CA ALA A 89 -0.71 4.35 -6.27
C ALA A 89 -0.36 5.09 -7.56
N GLU A 90 0.17 4.40 -8.58
CA GLU A 90 0.59 5.03 -9.85
C GLU A 90 -0.56 5.79 -10.51
N TRP A 91 -1.71 5.14 -10.66
CA TRP A 91 -2.90 5.73 -11.26
C TRP A 91 -3.41 6.95 -10.49
N ARG A 92 -3.25 6.98 -9.16
CA ARG A 92 -3.62 8.15 -8.36
C ARG A 92 -2.59 9.26 -8.47
N LYS A 93 -1.30 8.91 -8.46
CA LYS A 93 -0.19 9.87 -8.66
C LYS A 93 -0.33 10.63 -9.96
N LEU A 94 -0.63 9.91 -11.05
CA LEU A 94 -0.80 10.50 -12.39
C LEU A 94 -2.00 11.48 -12.48
N LYS A 95 -2.99 11.33 -11.60
CA LYS A 95 -4.16 12.22 -11.51
C LYS A 95 -3.95 13.42 -10.59
N LEU A 96 -2.83 13.49 -9.88
CA LEU A 96 -2.55 14.62 -8.98
C LEU A 96 -2.23 15.87 -9.78
N THR A 97 -2.80 16.97 -9.32
CA THR A 97 -2.41 18.33 -9.69
C THR A 97 -1.30 18.83 -8.75
N ARG A 98 -0.62 19.91 -9.12
CA ARG A 98 0.41 20.54 -8.27
C ARG A 98 -0.13 21.06 -6.94
N ARG A 99 -1.44 21.33 -6.87
CA ARG A 99 -2.10 21.86 -5.66
C ARG A 99 -2.50 20.76 -4.67
N ASP A 100 -2.74 19.54 -5.15
CA ASP A 100 -3.25 18.46 -4.30
C ASP A 100 -2.37 18.17 -3.06
N PRO A 101 -1.02 18.08 -3.18
CA PRO A 101 -0.17 17.89 -2.02
C PRO A 101 -0.18 19.09 -1.07
N VAL A 102 -0.20 20.31 -1.61
CA VAL A 102 -0.16 21.57 -0.83
C VAL A 102 -1.44 21.76 -0.02
N ASP A 103 -2.59 21.62 -0.69
CA ASP A 103 -3.92 21.78 -0.08
C ASP A 103 -4.34 20.53 0.71
N ARG A 104 -3.50 19.49 0.74
CA ARG A 104 -3.75 18.17 1.34
C ARG A 104 -5.12 17.62 0.94
N SER A 105 -5.40 17.65 -0.36
CA SER A 105 -6.71 17.36 -0.93
C SER A 105 -7.15 15.91 -0.66
N PRO A 106 -8.44 15.57 -0.88
CA PRO A 106 -8.89 14.18 -0.87
C PRO A 106 -8.14 13.28 -1.87
N ALA A 107 -7.73 13.82 -3.03
CA ALA A 107 -6.96 13.07 -4.03
C ALA A 107 -5.55 12.73 -3.50
N TRP A 108 -4.89 13.72 -2.88
CA TRP A 108 -3.61 13.52 -2.20
C TRP A 108 -3.70 12.44 -1.12
N ARG A 109 -4.67 12.56 -0.20
CA ARG A 109 -4.83 11.59 0.90
C ARG A 109 -5.07 10.16 0.40
N ARG A 110 -5.78 9.99 -0.71
CA ARG A 110 -5.96 8.68 -1.35
C ARG A 110 -4.66 8.17 -1.94
N TYR A 111 -3.92 8.98 -2.69
CA TYR A 111 -2.61 8.61 -3.22
C TYR A 111 -1.64 8.19 -2.10
N VAL A 112 -1.57 8.98 -1.02
CA VAL A 112 -0.72 8.70 0.14
C VAL A 112 -1.02 7.33 0.75
N CYS A 113 -2.32 7.01 0.92
CA CYS A 113 -2.77 5.70 1.42
C CYS A 113 -2.40 4.55 0.48
N GLU A 114 -2.65 4.67 -0.82
CA GLU A 114 -2.29 3.61 -1.77
C GLU A 114 -0.79 3.41 -1.84
N SER A 115 -0.03 4.51 -1.91
CA SER A 115 1.43 4.48 -1.96
C SER A 115 2.01 3.77 -0.73
N PHE A 116 1.40 3.95 0.44
CA PHE A 116 1.73 3.19 1.65
C PHE A 116 1.44 1.68 1.48
N CYS A 117 0.24 1.32 1.03
CA CYS A 117 -0.19 -0.09 0.90
C CYS A 117 0.61 -0.83 -0.18
N ASP A 118 0.89 -0.19 -1.30
CA ASP A 118 1.75 -0.71 -2.38
C ASP A 118 3.20 -0.89 -1.92
N THR A 119 3.71 0.03 -1.11
CA THR A 119 5.05 -0.12 -0.51
C THR A 119 5.10 -1.33 0.42
N ALA A 120 4.04 -1.56 1.20
CA ALA A 120 3.96 -2.73 2.06
C ALA A 120 3.88 -4.04 1.26
N ALA A 121 3.10 -4.06 0.17
CA ALA A 121 3.05 -5.19 -0.75
C ALA A 121 4.43 -5.50 -1.34
N TRP A 122 5.15 -4.48 -1.81
CA TRP A 122 6.52 -4.62 -2.29
C TRP A 122 7.48 -5.21 -1.23
N LEU A 123 7.39 -4.76 0.03
CA LEU A 123 8.27 -5.23 1.11
C LEU A 123 7.94 -6.65 1.59
N TYR A 124 6.66 -6.98 1.69
CA TYR A 124 6.20 -8.11 2.51
C TYR A 124 5.56 -9.26 1.74
N ALA A 125 5.17 -9.07 0.48
CA ALA A 125 4.61 -10.14 -0.36
C ALA A 125 5.64 -11.21 -0.77
N GLY A 126 6.92 -11.00 -0.48
CA GLY A 126 7.99 -11.96 -0.81
C GLY A 126 8.34 -12.01 -2.30
N LEU A 127 8.01 -10.95 -3.04
CA LEU A 127 8.33 -10.81 -4.46
C LEU A 127 9.66 -10.05 -4.62
N GLY A 128 10.57 -10.57 -5.44
CA GLY A 128 11.80 -9.87 -5.80
C GLY A 128 11.55 -8.77 -6.84
N GLU A 129 10.85 -9.13 -7.91
CA GLU A 129 10.49 -8.23 -9.02
C GLU A 129 9.01 -8.41 -9.37
N HIS A 130 8.40 -7.35 -9.87
CA HIS A 130 7.03 -7.33 -10.37
C HIS A 130 6.88 -6.17 -11.37
N ASP A 131 6.03 -6.32 -12.39
CA ASP A 131 5.83 -5.29 -13.42
C ASP A 131 5.29 -3.97 -12.84
N GLU A 132 4.59 -4.06 -11.71
CA GLU A 132 4.07 -2.88 -10.99
C GLU A 132 5.14 -2.15 -10.15
N PHE A 133 6.33 -2.75 -9.96
CA PHE A 133 7.40 -2.16 -9.18
C PHE A 133 8.33 -1.34 -10.08
N SER A 134 7.89 -0.14 -10.43
CA SER A 134 8.58 0.76 -11.36
C SER A 134 9.33 1.93 -10.69
N LEU A 135 9.09 2.18 -9.40
CA LEU A 135 9.75 3.25 -8.63
C LEU A 135 11.28 3.10 -8.63
N ALA A 136 12.06 4.16 -8.78
CA ALA A 136 13.52 4.03 -8.78
C ALA A 136 14.09 3.57 -7.41
N ALA A 137 15.16 2.76 -7.42
CA ALA A 137 15.76 2.12 -6.23
C ALA A 137 16.02 3.10 -5.07
N ARG A 138 16.59 4.28 -5.35
CA ARG A 138 16.86 5.30 -4.32
C ARG A 138 15.63 5.73 -3.51
N PHE A 139 14.45 5.74 -4.13
CA PHE A 139 13.20 6.09 -3.46
C PHE A 139 12.63 4.87 -2.72
N ARG A 140 12.75 3.67 -3.29
CA ARG A 140 12.43 2.41 -2.59
C ARG A 140 13.19 2.29 -1.28
N ASP A 141 14.48 2.64 -1.27
CA ASP A 141 15.32 2.59 -0.07
C ASP A 141 14.85 3.57 1.00
N VAL A 142 14.40 4.76 0.62
CA VAL A 142 13.83 5.74 1.57
C VAL A 142 12.55 5.20 2.17
N ARG A 143 11.65 4.66 1.35
CA ARG A 143 10.39 4.07 1.79
C ARG A 143 10.61 2.85 2.70
N LYS A 144 11.54 1.96 2.32
CA LYS A 144 11.95 0.80 3.13
C LYS A 144 12.45 1.23 4.52
N ARG A 145 13.39 2.18 4.58
CA ARG A 145 13.90 2.71 5.85
C ARG A 145 12.81 3.34 6.72
N TRP A 146 11.83 4.02 6.09
CA TRP A 146 10.68 4.55 6.81
C TRP A 146 9.84 3.42 7.41
N PHE A 147 9.55 2.37 6.63
CA PHE A 147 8.79 1.20 7.10
C PHE A 147 9.50 0.44 8.21
N GLU A 148 10.81 0.19 8.09
CA GLU A 148 11.60 -0.50 9.12
C GLU A 148 11.65 0.26 10.45
N ARG A 149 11.68 1.61 10.38
CA ARG A 149 11.61 2.45 11.58
C ARG A 149 10.21 2.44 12.22
N THR A 150 9.15 2.43 11.41
CA THR A 150 7.76 2.48 11.88
C THR A 150 7.24 1.12 12.34
N PHE A 151 7.64 0.04 11.65
CA PHE A 151 7.25 -1.35 11.91
C PHE A 151 8.51 -2.20 12.06
N PRO A 152 9.17 -2.14 13.23
CA PRO A 152 10.38 -2.92 13.47
C PRO A 152 10.07 -4.42 13.36
N ALA A 153 11.04 -5.21 12.89
CA ALA A 153 10.85 -6.65 12.62
C ALA A 153 10.37 -7.46 13.84
N THR A 154 10.64 -6.97 15.05
CA THR A 154 10.25 -7.60 16.33
C THR A 154 8.88 -7.14 16.84
N GLY A 155 8.30 -6.09 16.27
CA GLY A 155 7.02 -5.52 16.69
C GLY A 155 5.88 -5.97 15.77
N PRO A 156 4.67 -6.20 16.31
CA PRO A 156 3.55 -6.56 15.46
C PRO A 156 3.00 -5.35 14.70
N VAL A 157 2.49 -5.59 13.49
CA VAL A 157 1.80 -4.59 12.67
C VAL A 157 0.32 -4.53 13.07
N PRO A 158 -0.22 -3.35 13.45
CA PRO A 158 -1.61 -3.25 13.88
C PRO A 158 -2.58 -3.42 12.72
N ILE A 159 -3.69 -4.13 12.94
CA ILE A 159 -4.79 -4.35 11.98
C ILE A 159 -6.18 -4.23 12.62
#